data_AF-A0A2I0HLB6-F1
#
_entry.id   AF-A0A2I0HLB6-F1
#
_cell.length_a   1.000
_cell.length_b   1.000
_cell.length_c   1.000
_cell.angle_alpha   90.00
_cell.angle_beta   90.00
_cell.angle_gamma   90.00
#
_symmetry.space_group_name_H-M   'P 1'
#
loop_
_entity.id
_entity.type
_entity.pdbx_description
1 polymer ?
#
loop_
_entity_poly.entity_id
_entity_poly.type
_entity_poly.pdbx_seq_one_letter_code
_entity_poly.pdbx_strand_id
1 'polypeptide(L)'
;MEIVRLLIVVSIVSFPRLEELTISGMKNLGTIWPNQITGDCFSRLKGITVEGCDALVTIFPPNIVRALWKLEKLKLESCSSLEVIYDIQGLIEANMEYSDHVAAGSKLKELRLNGLRKLEHIWNTADPGRILSFHNLDSVEVEACESLVYLFPPSVAKVLYNLSKLVIEDNRGLEEIVTAAADEAVETAAGTLEFIFPRATHLRLCGLPGLKSFCQRRHISKWPSLKTLQINRCDSIQNLFCEINLFRDAPGNSNGVGSPSHRTLFLVDKVWIFF
;
A
#
# COMPACT_ATOMS: atom_id res chain seq x y z
N MET A 1 -14.40 -6.37 29.15
CA MET A 1 -13.74 -5.05 28.94
C MET A 1 -12.53 -4.86 29.83
N GLU A 2 -12.54 -5.36 31.08
CA GLU A 2 -11.40 -5.23 31.99
C GLU A 2 -10.31 -6.28 31.80
N ILE A 3 -10.61 -7.52 31.40
CA ILE A 3 -9.59 -8.60 31.39
C ILE A 3 -8.46 -8.37 30.38
N VAL A 4 -8.75 -7.91 29.16
CA VAL A 4 -7.69 -7.59 28.17
C VAL A 4 -6.91 -6.33 28.57
N ARG A 5 -7.60 -5.33 29.17
CA ARG A 5 -6.96 -4.13 29.72
C ARG A 5 -6.07 -4.45 30.93
N LEU A 6 -6.51 -5.33 31.83
CA LEU A 6 -5.78 -5.75 33.04
C LEU A 6 -4.64 -6.72 32.73
N LEU A 7 -4.74 -7.54 31.68
CA LEU A 7 -3.63 -8.40 31.24
C LEU A 7 -2.44 -7.61 30.71
N ILE A 8 -2.61 -6.34 30.32
CA ILE A 8 -1.55 -5.53 29.71
C ILE A 8 -1.02 -4.44 30.66
N VAL A 9 -1.83 -3.99 31.64
CA VAL A 9 -1.49 -2.84 32.51
C VAL A 9 -0.72 -3.23 33.78
N VAL A 10 -0.58 -4.53 34.11
CA VAL A 10 0.17 -4.96 35.31
C VAL A 10 1.36 -5.83 34.90
N SER A 11 2.55 -5.21 34.81
CA SER A 11 3.89 -5.82 34.75
C SER A 11 4.17 -6.87 33.64
N ILE A 12 4.93 -6.47 32.62
CA ILE A 12 5.80 -7.34 31.78
C ILE A 12 5.12 -8.62 31.27
N VAL A 13 3.94 -8.53 30.65
CA VAL A 13 3.38 -9.68 29.95
C VAL A 13 4.06 -9.81 28.59
N SER A 14 5.08 -10.68 28.56
CA SER A 14 5.81 -11.05 27.35
C SER A 14 5.21 -12.32 26.76
N PHE A 15 4.88 -12.32 25.48
CA PHE A 15 4.39 -13.47 24.73
C PHE A 15 5.40 -13.88 23.65
N PRO A 16 6.62 -14.31 24.02
CA PRO A 16 7.71 -14.54 23.07
C PRO A 16 7.47 -15.73 22.13
N ARG A 17 6.43 -16.53 22.39
CA ARG A 17 6.02 -17.68 21.57
C ARG A 17 4.74 -17.44 20.76
N LEU A 18 4.08 -16.30 20.93
CA LEU A 18 2.84 -16.01 20.22
C LEU A 18 3.17 -15.79 18.74
N GLU A 19 2.48 -16.52 17.86
CA GLU A 19 2.66 -16.44 16.41
C GLU A 19 1.49 -15.72 15.73
N GLU A 20 0.29 -15.81 16.30
CA GLU A 20 -0.94 -15.25 15.72
C GLU A 20 -1.73 -14.51 16.80
N LEU A 21 -2.15 -13.28 16.51
CA LEU A 21 -2.98 -12.47 17.39
C LEU A 21 -4.30 -12.14 16.68
N THR A 22 -5.42 -12.52 17.27
CA THR A 22 -6.75 -12.20 16.76
C THR A 22 -7.54 -11.38 17.78
N ILE A 23 -8.12 -10.26 17.34
CA ILE A 23 -8.92 -9.35 18.16
C ILE A 23 -10.22 -9.06 17.42
N SER A 24 -11.36 -9.47 17.99
CA SER A 24 -12.65 -9.35 17.30
C SER A 24 -13.73 -8.74 18.21
N GLY A 25 -14.55 -7.84 17.66
CA GLY A 25 -15.74 -7.28 18.31
C GLY A 25 -15.46 -6.35 19.49
N MET A 26 -14.25 -5.82 19.62
CA MET A 26 -13.84 -4.98 20.74
C MET A 26 -14.23 -3.51 20.51
N LYS A 27 -15.52 -3.19 20.69
CA LYS A 27 -16.10 -1.87 20.37
C LYS A 27 -15.47 -0.65 21.06
N ASN A 28 -14.86 -0.85 22.23
CA ASN A 28 -14.25 0.23 23.03
C ASN A 28 -12.71 0.17 23.07
N LEU A 29 -12.09 -0.64 22.21
CA LEU A 29 -10.62 -0.77 22.17
C LEU A 29 -10.01 0.37 21.37
N GLY A 30 -9.46 1.37 22.08
CA GLY A 30 -8.79 2.52 21.45
C GLY A 30 -7.37 2.26 20.96
N THR A 31 -6.65 1.29 21.54
CA THR A 31 -5.31 0.87 21.12
C THR A 31 -5.11 -0.61 21.41
N ILE A 32 -4.38 -1.31 20.54
CA ILE A 32 -3.97 -2.72 20.75
C ILE A 32 -2.80 -2.79 21.75
N TRP A 33 -1.89 -1.82 21.66
CA TRP A 33 -0.58 -1.89 22.31
C TRP A 33 -0.48 -0.91 23.48
N PRO A 34 0.26 -1.28 24.55
CA PRO A 34 0.68 -0.31 25.56
C PRO A 34 1.68 0.69 24.96
N ASN A 35 1.85 1.85 25.61
CA ASN A 35 2.73 2.92 25.14
C ASN A 35 4.21 2.50 25.00
N GLN A 36 4.62 1.41 25.66
CA GLN A 36 5.95 0.82 25.59
C GLN A 36 5.85 -0.69 25.39
N ILE A 37 6.49 -1.19 24.32
CA ILE A 37 6.75 -2.61 24.10
C ILE A 37 8.28 -2.78 24.06
N THR A 38 8.82 -3.73 24.82
CA THR A 38 10.23 -4.13 24.68
C THR A 38 10.37 -5.10 23.51
N GLY A 39 11.53 -5.11 22.84
CA GLY A 39 11.74 -5.82 21.57
C GLY A 39 11.43 -7.33 21.59
N ASP A 40 11.38 -7.95 22.76
CA ASP A 40 11.20 -9.40 22.91
C ASP A 40 9.75 -9.83 23.19
N CYS A 41 8.84 -8.90 23.46
CA CYS A 41 7.45 -9.21 23.86
C CYS A 41 6.68 -10.04 22.82
N PHE A 42 6.97 -9.84 21.53
CA PHE A 42 6.26 -10.47 20.40
C PHE A 42 7.24 -11.00 19.35
N SER A 43 8.35 -11.58 19.80
CA SER A 43 9.48 -11.95 18.92
C SER A 43 9.18 -12.98 17.82
N ARG A 44 8.08 -13.75 17.97
CA ARG A 44 7.59 -14.77 17.02
C ARG A 44 6.26 -14.41 16.35
N LEU A 45 5.70 -13.23 16.62
CA LEU A 45 4.42 -12.84 16.05
C LEU A 45 4.53 -12.66 14.54
N LYS A 46 3.73 -13.43 13.80
CA LYS A 46 3.71 -13.51 12.33
C LYS A 46 2.40 -13.05 11.74
N GLY A 47 1.28 -13.19 12.44
CA GLY A 47 0.00 -12.74 11.94
C GLY A 47 -0.82 -11.96 12.94
N ILE A 48 -1.49 -10.93 12.45
CA ILE A 48 -2.46 -10.13 13.19
C ILE A 48 -3.75 -10.09 12.39
N THR A 49 -4.86 -10.44 13.06
CA THR A 49 -6.22 -10.27 12.56
C THR A 49 -7.01 -9.38 13.51
N VAL A 50 -7.61 -8.31 13.00
CA VAL A 50 -8.48 -7.41 13.77
C VAL A 50 -9.81 -7.26 13.06
N GLU A 51 -10.92 -7.50 13.76
CA GLU A 51 -12.27 -7.49 13.20
C GLU A 51 -13.25 -6.72 14.09
N GLY A 52 -14.06 -5.83 13.52
CA GLY A 52 -15.16 -5.19 14.25
C GLY A 52 -14.72 -4.38 15.48
N CYS A 53 -13.56 -3.73 15.41
CA CYS A 53 -13.00 -2.90 16.48
C CYS A 53 -13.20 -1.41 16.17
N ASP A 54 -14.42 -0.92 16.43
CA ASP A 54 -14.89 0.38 15.95
C ASP A 54 -14.29 1.61 16.66
N ALA A 55 -13.65 1.45 17.83
CA ALA A 55 -12.96 2.55 18.51
C ALA A 55 -11.45 2.62 18.18
N LEU A 56 -10.94 1.66 17.41
CA LEU A 56 -9.51 1.57 17.12
C LEU A 56 -9.13 2.55 16.01
N VAL A 57 -8.20 3.47 16.30
CA VAL A 57 -7.78 4.52 15.37
C VAL A 57 -6.47 4.23 14.64
N THR A 58 -5.60 3.40 15.24
CA THR A 58 -4.31 2.99 14.66
C THR A 58 -3.96 1.54 15.00
N ILE A 59 -3.25 0.84 14.09
CA ILE A 59 -2.71 -0.51 14.36
C ILE A 59 -1.29 -0.43 14.90
N PHE A 60 -0.40 0.31 14.25
CA PHE A 60 1.01 0.40 14.61
C PHE A 60 1.38 1.85 14.90
N PRO A 61 1.27 2.30 16.17
CA PRO A 61 1.80 3.59 16.57
C PRO A 61 3.35 3.58 16.50
N PRO A 62 4.02 4.76 16.47
CA PRO A 62 5.44 4.88 16.15
C PRO A 62 6.35 3.94 16.96
N ASN A 63 6.10 3.81 18.27
CA ASN A 63 6.89 2.99 19.18
C ASN A 63 6.81 1.48 18.90
N ILE A 64 5.82 1.03 18.14
CA ILE A 64 5.52 -0.39 17.93
C ILE A 64 5.96 -0.89 16.55
N VAL A 65 6.03 0.01 15.57
CA VAL A 65 6.38 -0.33 14.18
C VAL A 65 7.70 -1.11 14.10
N ARG A 66 8.70 -0.72 14.90
CA ARG A 66 10.01 -1.42 14.94
C ARG A 66 9.97 -2.76 15.69
N ALA A 67 9.01 -2.98 16.58
CA ALA A 67 8.91 -4.24 17.32
C ALA A 67 8.30 -5.36 16.45
N LEU A 68 7.49 -5.01 15.44
CA LEU A 68 6.67 -5.95 14.68
C LEU A 68 7.08 -6.07 13.20
N TRP A 69 8.31 -5.69 12.84
CA TRP A 69 8.84 -5.82 11.48
C TRP A 69 8.92 -7.27 10.94
N LYS A 70 8.85 -8.27 11.83
CA LYS A 70 8.80 -9.70 11.50
C LYS A 70 7.41 -10.21 11.12
N LEU A 71 6.37 -9.37 11.25
CA LEU A 71 5.02 -9.72 10.89
C LEU A 71 4.95 -10.11 9.41
N GLU A 72 4.31 -11.24 9.12
CA GLU A 72 4.13 -11.78 7.79
C GLU A 72 2.72 -11.53 7.23
N LYS A 73 1.70 -11.40 8.10
CA LYS A 73 0.30 -11.26 7.71
C LYS A 73 -0.42 -10.20 8.54
N LEU A 74 -1.17 -9.34 7.86
CA LEU A 74 -2.06 -8.37 8.49
C LEU A 74 -3.43 -8.42 7.82
N LYS A 75 -4.45 -8.79 8.60
CA LYS A 75 -5.86 -8.78 8.17
C LYS A 75 -6.66 -7.82 9.06
N LEU A 76 -7.29 -6.82 8.45
CA LEU A 76 -8.12 -5.84 9.13
C LEU A 76 -9.51 -5.82 8.48
N GLU A 77 -10.55 -5.98 9.28
CA GLU A 77 -11.91 -6.12 8.79
C GLU A 77 -12.90 -5.31 9.63
N SER A 78 -13.77 -4.53 8.97
CA SER A 78 -14.88 -3.82 9.60
C SER A 78 -14.49 -2.96 10.82
N CYS A 79 -13.35 -2.27 10.78
CA CYS A 79 -12.93 -1.34 11.84
C CYS A 79 -13.23 0.09 11.41
N SER A 80 -14.41 0.60 11.80
CA SER A 80 -14.99 1.82 11.21
C SER A 80 -14.30 3.14 11.57
N SER A 81 -13.55 3.20 12.68
CA SER A 81 -12.77 4.40 13.07
C SER A 81 -11.28 4.31 12.78
N LEU A 82 -10.81 3.25 12.11
CA LEU A 82 -9.39 3.10 11.81
C LEU A 82 -8.99 4.12 10.73
N GLU A 83 -8.12 5.06 11.09
CA GLU A 83 -7.68 6.16 10.22
C GLU A 83 -6.34 5.85 9.56
N VAL A 84 -5.46 5.14 10.28
CA VAL A 84 -4.11 4.82 9.81
C VAL A 84 -3.62 3.45 10.28
N ILE A 85 -2.82 2.76 9.47
CA ILE A 85 -2.24 1.45 9.86
C ILE A 85 -0.85 1.62 10.46
N TYR A 86 0.08 2.19 9.71
CA TYR A 86 1.46 2.46 10.13
C TYR A 86 1.62 3.94 10.42
N ASP A 87 1.51 4.32 11.69
CA ASP A 87 1.80 5.69 12.12
C ASP A 87 3.31 5.84 12.36
N ILE A 88 4.04 6.28 11.33
CA ILE A 88 5.51 6.32 11.31
C ILE A 88 6.10 7.74 11.26
N GLN A 89 5.25 8.77 11.26
CA GLN A 89 5.68 10.17 11.27
C GLN A 89 6.53 10.50 12.51
N GLY A 90 6.10 10.04 13.69
CA GLY A 90 6.81 10.27 14.95
C GLY A 90 8.20 9.61 15.04
N LEU A 91 8.55 8.70 14.13
CA LEU A 91 9.90 8.11 14.06
C LEU A 91 10.92 9.02 13.38
N ILE A 92 10.47 9.94 12.53
CA ILE A 92 11.31 10.89 11.79
C ILE A 92 11.64 12.10 12.66
N GLU A 93 10.67 12.58 13.45
CA GLU A 93 10.79 13.76 14.32
C GLU A 93 11.67 13.52 15.56
N ALA A 94 11.90 12.27 15.96
CA ALA A 94 12.67 11.89 17.14
C ALA A 94 14.20 12.00 16.99
N ASN A 95 14.72 12.55 15.88
CA ASN A 95 16.12 12.92 15.67
C ASN A 95 17.17 11.82 15.97
N MET A 96 16.83 10.54 15.83
CA MET A 96 17.82 9.47 15.88
C MET A 96 18.74 9.59 14.66
N GLU A 97 20.02 9.84 14.92
CA GLU A 97 21.10 9.91 13.94
C GLU A 97 21.01 8.72 12.96
N TYR A 98 20.65 9.02 11.71
CA TYR A 98 20.76 8.07 10.62
C TYR A 98 22.25 7.93 10.27
N SER A 99 22.95 7.04 10.97
CA SER A 99 24.07 6.34 10.35
C SER A 99 23.50 5.58 9.15
N ASP A 100 24.12 5.70 7.97
CA ASP A 100 23.94 5.08 6.63
C ASP A 100 23.23 3.69 6.50
N HIS A 101 22.17 3.42 7.26
CA HIS A 101 21.63 2.08 7.45
C HIS A 101 20.33 1.88 6.66
N VAL A 102 20.44 0.98 5.69
CA VAL A 102 19.41 0.22 4.99
C VAL A 102 18.09 0.12 5.76
N ALA A 103 16.98 0.50 5.13
CA ALA A 103 15.63 0.35 5.68
C ALA A 103 15.40 -1.06 6.26
N ALA A 104 14.80 -1.14 7.45
CA ALA A 104 14.53 -2.42 8.08
C ALA A 104 13.59 -3.25 7.17
N GLY A 105 14.02 -4.46 6.80
CA GLY A 105 13.28 -5.29 5.86
C GLY A 105 12.03 -5.89 6.50
N SER A 106 10.87 -5.31 6.22
CA SER A 106 9.58 -5.87 6.63
C SER A 106 9.42 -7.29 6.08
N LYS A 107 8.88 -8.18 6.91
CA LYS A 107 8.53 -9.55 6.52
C LYS A 107 7.10 -9.69 6.04
N LEU A 108 6.35 -8.58 5.94
CA LEU A 108 4.95 -8.58 5.54
C LEU A 108 4.82 -9.16 4.12
N LYS A 109 4.02 -10.22 3.99
CA LYS A 109 3.70 -10.93 2.76
C LYS A 109 2.25 -10.69 2.35
N GLU A 110 1.34 -10.67 3.32
CA GLU A 110 -0.09 -10.56 3.08
C GLU A 110 -0.66 -9.35 3.80
N LEU A 111 -1.28 -8.45 3.04
CA LEU A 111 -2.03 -7.30 3.55
C LEU A 111 -3.47 -7.39 3.03
N ARG A 112 -4.42 -7.61 3.95
CA ARG A 112 -5.85 -7.68 3.63
C ARG A 112 -6.62 -6.65 4.43
N LEU A 113 -7.27 -5.73 3.74
CA LEU A 113 -8.03 -4.61 4.29
C LEU A 113 -9.46 -4.70 3.77
N ASN A 114 -10.46 -4.77 4.66
CA ASN A 114 -11.85 -4.85 4.27
C ASN A 114 -12.74 -3.95 5.13
N GLY A 115 -13.53 -3.08 4.51
CA GLY A 115 -14.56 -2.31 5.20
C GLY A 115 -14.01 -1.28 6.19
N LEU A 116 -12.83 -0.71 5.92
CA LEU A 116 -12.17 0.27 6.76
C LEU A 116 -12.57 1.69 6.31
N ARG A 117 -13.79 2.08 6.65
CA ARG A 117 -14.45 3.26 6.05
C ARG A 117 -13.69 4.58 6.23
N LYS A 118 -13.02 4.78 7.37
CA LYS A 118 -12.24 5.98 7.68
C LYS A 118 -10.74 5.86 7.36
N LEU A 119 -10.27 4.75 6.79
CA LEU A 119 -8.84 4.57 6.54
C LEU A 119 -8.39 5.57 5.47
N GLU A 120 -7.61 6.57 5.86
CA GLU A 120 -7.08 7.60 4.95
C GLU A 120 -5.71 7.18 4.40
N HIS A 121 -4.87 6.57 5.26
CA HIS A 121 -3.50 6.23 4.93
C HIS A 121 -3.09 4.85 5.45
N ILE A 122 -2.43 4.04 4.62
CA ILE A 122 -1.77 2.82 5.12
C ILE A 122 -0.47 3.19 5.84
N TRP A 123 0.30 4.15 5.32
CA TRP A 123 1.52 4.66 5.95
C TRP A 123 1.41 6.17 6.19
N ASN A 124 1.55 6.58 7.45
CA ASN A 124 1.57 7.98 7.87
C ASN A 124 2.97 8.59 7.73
N THR A 125 3.48 8.71 6.51
CA THR A 125 4.68 9.49 6.20
C THR A 125 4.85 9.60 4.69
N ALA A 126 5.56 10.64 4.25
CA ALA A 126 5.92 10.85 2.85
C ALA A 126 6.85 9.77 2.28
N ASP A 127 7.74 9.18 3.09
CA ASP A 127 8.72 8.20 2.63
C ASP A 127 8.87 6.98 3.57
N PRO A 128 7.89 6.04 3.57
CA PRO A 128 7.97 4.85 4.40
C PRO A 128 9.17 3.98 4.06
N GLY A 129 9.62 4.02 2.80
CA GLY A 129 10.72 3.23 2.26
C GLY A 129 12.06 3.51 2.94
N ARG A 130 12.24 4.68 3.57
CA ARG A 130 13.41 4.98 4.43
C ARG A 130 13.39 4.24 5.76
N ILE A 131 12.22 3.84 6.24
CA ILE A 131 12.03 3.23 7.56
C ILE A 131 11.86 1.72 7.41
N LEU A 132 10.95 1.30 6.52
CA LEU A 132 10.60 -0.09 6.26
C LEU A 132 10.61 -0.40 4.76
N SER A 133 11.34 -1.45 4.40
CA SER A 133 11.28 -2.03 3.05
C SER A 133 10.23 -3.13 2.99
N PHE A 134 9.23 -2.99 2.11
CA PHE A 134 8.13 -3.95 1.91
C PHE A 134 8.38 -4.93 0.76
N HIS A 135 9.65 -5.26 0.47
CA HIS A 135 10.02 -6.14 -0.65
C HIS A 135 9.42 -7.55 -0.58
N ASN A 136 8.99 -8.04 0.60
CA ASN A 136 8.38 -9.36 0.78
C ASN A 136 6.87 -9.39 0.51
N LEU A 137 6.25 -8.24 0.25
CA LEU A 137 4.82 -8.15 0.05
C LEU A 137 4.45 -8.92 -1.22
N ASP A 138 3.60 -9.92 -1.06
CA ASP A 138 3.22 -10.90 -2.08
C ASP A 138 1.76 -10.71 -2.50
N SER A 139 0.86 -10.52 -1.53
CA SER A 139 -0.56 -10.32 -1.76
C SER A 139 -1.07 -9.05 -1.06
N VAL A 140 -1.73 -8.19 -1.83
CA VAL A 140 -2.43 -7.01 -1.32
C VAL A 140 -3.88 -7.06 -1.79
N GLU A 141 -4.80 -7.09 -0.83
CA GLU A 141 -6.24 -7.14 -1.07
C GLU A 141 -6.92 -6.02 -0.28
N VAL A 142 -7.55 -5.08 -0.98
CA VAL A 142 -8.21 -3.92 -0.37
C VAL A 142 -9.63 -3.82 -0.87
N GLU A 143 -10.59 -3.89 0.03
CA GLU A 143 -12.01 -3.88 -0.26
C GLU A 143 -12.74 -2.85 0.60
N ALA A 144 -13.65 -2.08 0.01
CA ALA A 144 -14.57 -1.19 0.73
C ALA A 144 -13.90 -0.22 1.76
N CYS A 145 -12.72 0.31 1.45
CA CYS A 145 -12.02 1.34 2.22
C CYS A 145 -12.30 2.72 1.59
N GLU A 146 -13.43 3.33 1.98
CA GLU A 146 -14.03 4.48 1.27
C GLU A 146 -13.19 5.77 1.31
N SER A 147 -12.47 6.03 2.39
CA SER A 147 -11.59 7.22 2.56
C SER A 147 -10.18 7.06 1.99
N LEU A 148 -9.79 5.87 1.52
CA LEU A 148 -8.42 5.61 1.08
C LEU A 148 -8.17 6.24 -0.29
N VAL A 149 -7.27 7.23 -0.36
CA VAL A 149 -7.02 8.00 -1.60
C VAL A 149 -5.94 7.38 -2.48
N TYR A 150 -4.92 6.76 -1.88
CA TYR A 150 -3.85 6.06 -2.59
C TYR A 150 -3.44 4.78 -1.88
N LEU A 151 -2.90 3.81 -2.64
CA LEU A 151 -2.50 2.51 -2.09
C LEU A 151 -1.01 2.41 -1.74
N PHE A 152 -0.11 3.11 -2.42
CA PHE A 152 1.34 3.05 -2.17
C PHE A 152 2.04 4.41 -2.34
N PRO A 153 2.95 4.79 -1.44
CA PRO A 153 3.98 5.76 -1.74
C PRO A 153 4.96 5.24 -2.79
N PRO A 154 5.56 6.10 -3.65
CA PRO A 154 6.53 5.68 -4.65
C PRO A 154 7.69 4.86 -4.09
N SER A 155 8.20 5.19 -2.90
CA SER A 155 9.30 4.46 -2.27
C SER A 155 8.94 3.05 -1.85
N VAL A 156 7.67 2.79 -1.54
CA VAL A 156 7.15 1.44 -1.31
C VAL A 156 6.97 0.73 -2.65
N ALA A 157 6.28 1.36 -3.59
CA ALA A 157 5.96 0.77 -4.89
C ALA A 157 7.21 0.34 -5.70
N LYS A 158 8.30 1.12 -5.63
CA LYS A 158 9.58 0.85 -6.33
C LYS A 158 10.24 -0.48 -5.94
N VAL A 159 9.91 -1.05 -4.77
CA VAL A 159 10.56 -2.27 -4.24
C VAL A 159 9.64 -3.49 -4.13
N LEU A 160 8.40 -3.42 -4.65
CA LEU A 160 7.41 -4.52 -4.60
C LEU A 160 7.71 -5.64 -5.61
N TYR A 161 8.94 -6.16 -5.62
CA TYR A 161 9.38 -7.17 -6.59
C TYR A 161 8.71 -8.54 -6.38
N ASN A 162 8.27 -8.85 -5.16
CA ASN A 162 7.61 -10.11 -4.83
C ASN A 162 6.09 -10.08 -4.97
N LEU A 163 5.50 -8.92 -5.26
CA LEU A 163 4.05 -8.80 -5.39
C LEU A 163 3.56 -9.73 -6.50
N SER A 164 2.76 -10.73 -6.15
CA SER A 164 2.16 -11.68 -7.08
C SER A 164 0.68 -11.38 -7.33
N LYS A 165 -0.02 -10.81 -6.33
CA LYS A 165 -1.45 -10.54 -6.37
C LYS A 165 -1.77 -9.13 -5.85
N LEU A 166 -2.49 -8.37 -6.66
CA LEU A 166 -3.06 -7.07 -6.29
C LEU A 166 -4.55 -7.07 -6.61
N VAL A 167 -5.39 -6.96 -5.59
CA VAL A 167 -6.86 -6.90 -5.70
C VAL A 167 -7.36 -5.65 -4.98
N ILE A 168 -8.10 -4.83 -5.71
CA ILE A 168 -8.69 -3.59 -5.21
C ILE A 168 -10.16 -3.58 -5.63
N GLU A 169 -11.08 -3.65 -4.66
CA GLU A 169 -12.51 -3.76 -4.91
C GLU A 169 -13.34 -2.72 -4.14
N ASP A 170 -14.27 -2.07 -4.82
CA ASP A 170 -15.28 -1.19 -4.20
C ASP A 170 -14.69 -0.05 -3.34
N ASN A 171 -13.48 0.43 -3.67
CA ASN A 171 -12.82 1.57 -3.02
C ASN A 171 -13.13 2.87 -3.78
N ARG A 172 -14.18 3.58 -3.37
CA ARG A 172 -14.70 4.74 -4.11
C ARG A 172 -13.83 6.00 -4.02
N GLY A 173 -13.12 6.21 -2.92
CA GLY A 173 -12.23 7.35 -2.72
C GLY A 173 -10.84 7.20 -3.34
N LEU A 174 -10.50 6.00 -3.83
CA LEU A 174 -9.17 5.72 -4.39
C LEU A 174 -9.01 6.45 -5.73
N GLU A 175 -8.10 7.42 -5.77
CA GLU A 175 -7.83 8.20 -6.98
C GLU A 175 -6.62 7.69 -7.76
N GLU A 176 -5.63 7.12 -7.06
CA GLU A 176 -4.41 6.58 -7.66
C GLU A 176 -3.91 5.35 -6.90
N ILE A 177 -3.20 4.44 -7.58
CA ILE A 177 -2.60 3.27 -6.91
C ILE A 177 -1.31 3.69 -6.22
N VAL A 178 -0.51 4.54 -6.86
CA VAL A 178 0.74 5.09 -6.33
C VAL A 178 0.66 6.61 -6.29
N THR A 179 0.82 7.21 -5.10
CA THR A 179 0.78 8.67 -4.95
C THR A 179 1.91 9.39 -5.67
N ALA A 180 1.69 10.64 -6.08
CA ALA A 180 2.80 11.53 -6.43
C ALA A 180 3.67 11.78 -5.17
N ALA A 181 5.00 11.73 -5.31
CA ALA A 181 5.92 11.94 -4.18
C ALA A 181 5.75 13.35 -3.58
N ALA A 182 5.84 13.46 -2.24
CA ALA A 182 5.69 14.72 -1.52
C ALA A 182 6.99 15.56 -1.41
N ASP A 183 8.17 14.99 -1.66
CA ASP A 183 9.44 15.74 -1.59
C ASP A 183 9.84 16.36 -2.93
N GLU A 184 9.80 17.69 -2.96
CA GLU A 184 9.97 18.57 -4.12
C GLU A 184 11.44 18.86 -4.51
N ALA A 185 12.45 18.16 -3.99
CA ALA A 185 13.85 18.64 -4.13
C ALA A 185 14.87 17.77 -4.87
N VAL A 186 14.58 16.52 -5.27
CA VAL A 186 15.60 15.65 -5.91
C VAL A 186 15.20 15.02 -7.25
N GLU A 187 13.96 15.19 -7.72
CA GLU A 187 13.61 14.86 -9.11
C GLU A 187 13.31 16.14 -9.91
N THR A 188 14.24 17.09 -9.89
CA THR A 188 14.27 18.15 -10.92
C THR A 188 14.56 17.53 -12.28
N ALA A 189 13.63 17.78 -13.22
CA ALA A 189 13.71 17.63 -14.66
C ALA A 189 13.51 16.21 -15.27
N ALA A 190 12.30 15.99 -15.81
CA ALA A 190 12.02 15.14 -16.97
C ALA A 190 12.15 13.61 -16.85
N GLY A 191 12.35 13.04 -15.67
CA GLY A 191 12.39 11.58 -15.48
C GLY A 191 10.99 10.94 -15.41
N THR A 192 10.72 9.96 -16.26
CA THR A 192 9.54 9.08 -16.12
C THR A 192 9.78 8.10 -14.98
N LEU A 193 8.87 8.04 -13.99
CA LEU A 193 8.98 7.09 -12.87
C LEU A 193 8.74 5.66 -13.35
N GLU A 194 9.67 4.74 -13.10
CA GLU A 194 9.51 3.34 -13.49
C GLU A 194 9.14 2.46 -12.30
N PHE A 195 8.05 1.71 -12.42
CA PHE A 195 7.57 0.71 -11.48
C PHE A 195 7.53 -0.65 -12.18
N ILE A 196 8.21 -1.65 -11.63
CA ILE A 196 8.28 -2.99 -12.22
C ILE A 196 7.74 -4.00 -11.19
N PHE A 197 6.73 -4.76 -11.59
CA PHE A 197 6.11 -5.82 -10.81
C PHE A 197 6.42 -7.17 -11.47
N PRO A 198 7.65 -7.70 -11.33
CA PRO A 198 8.13 -8.82 -12.13
C PRO A 198 7.45 -10.15 -11.81
N ARG A 199 6.80 -10.28 -10.65
CA ARG A 199 6.13 -11.51 -10.19
C ARG A 199 4.61 -11.40 -10.16
N ALA A 200 4.06 -10.22 -10.49
CA ALA A 200 2.63 -10.00 -10.46
C ALA A 200 1.96 -10.84 -11.54
N THR A 201 1.12 -11.77 -11.12
CA THR A 201 0.36 -12.68 -11.98
C THR A 201 -1.12 -12.34 -12.01
N HIS A 202 -1.64 -11.68 -10.96
CA HIS A 202 -3.04 -11.35 -10.82
C HIS A 202 -3.23 -9.88 -10.43
N LEU A 203 -3.86 -9.09 -11.30
CA LEU A 203 -4.28 -7.73 -11.06
C LEU A 203 -5.80 -7.63 -11.25
N ARG A 204 -6.51 -7.24 -10.19
CA ARG A 204 -7.96 -7.04 -10.22
C ARG A 204 -8.33 -5.68 -9.66
N LEU A 205 -9.01 -4.89 -10.49
CA LEU A 205 -9.55 -3.57 -10.18
C LEU A 205 -11.06 -3.62 -10.43
N CYS A 206 -11.87 -3.51 -9.39
CA CYS A 206 -13.32 -3.62 -9.51
C CYS A 206 -14.01 -2.51 -8.72
N GLY A 207 -14.96 -1.79 -9.31
CA GLY A 207 -15.76 -0.81 -8.56
C GLY A 207 -14.94 0.38 -8.05
N LEU A 208 -14.05 0.93 -8.89
CA LEU A 208 -13.16 2.04 -8.55
C LEU A 208 -13.54 3.30 -9.37
N PRO A 209 -14.69 3.93 -9.08
CA PRO A 209 -15.17 5.07 -9.86
C PRO A 209 -14.27 6.31 -9.73
N GLY A 210 -13.48 6.43 -8.65
CA GLY A 210 -12.54 7.53 -8.44
C GLY A 210 -11.17 7.35 -9.10
N LEU A 211 -10.80 6.12 -9.52
CA LEU A 211 -9.44 5.80 -9.94
C LEU A 211 -9.14 6.44 -11.30
N LYS A 212 -8.22 7.40 -11.33
CA LYS A 212 -7.85 8.19 -12.52
C LYS A 212 -6.64 7.62 -13.24
N SER A 213 -5.61 7.20 -12.50
CA SER A 213 -4.38 6.64 -13.07
C SER A 213 -3.66 5.72 -12.09
N PHE A 214 -2.65 4.99 -12.58
CA PHE A 214 -1.77 4.25 -11.68
C PHE A 214 -0.91 5.18 -10.81
N CYS A 215 -0.39 6.27 -11.40
CA CYS A 215 0.27 7.38 -10.72
C CYS A 215 -0.02 8.69 -11.48
N GLN A 216 -0.24 9.82 -10.79
CA GLN A 216 -0.54 11.12 -11.46
C GLN A 216 0.61 11.65 -12.34
N ARG A 217 1.86 11.39 -11.96
CA ARG A 217 3.04 11.82 -12.74
C ARG A 217 3.24 10.89 -13.95
N ARG A 218 4.08 11.33 -14.90
CA ARG A 218 4.57 10.45 -15.97
C ARG A 218 5.28 9.25 -15.32
N HIS A 219 4.68 8.09 -15.49
CA HIS A 219 5.18 6.83 -14.98
C HIS A 219 5.18 5.78 -16.08
N ILE A 220 5.93 4.71 -15.87
CA ILE A 220 5.89 3.46 -16.63
C ILE A 220 5.62 2.38 -15.58
N SER A 221 4.57 1.60 -15.76
CA SER A 221 4.32 0.41 -14.95
C SER A 221 4.49 -0.84 -15.81
N LYS A 222 5.41 -1.74 -15.43
CA LYS A 222 5.68 -2.99 -16.15
C LYS A 222 5.18 -4.18 -15.34
N TRP A 223 4.45 -5.07 -16.02
CA TRP A 223 3.83 -6.26 -15.45
C TRP A 223 4.20 -7.53 -16.25
N PRO A 224 5.49 -7.87 -16.39
CA PRO A 224 5.97 -8.86 -17.37
C PRO A 224 5.44 -10.30 -17.13
N SER A 225 4.96 -10.62 -15.93
CA SER A 225 4.42 -11.94 -15.58
C SER A 225 2.89 -11.97 -15.44
N LEU A 226 2.18 -10.91 -15.85
CA LEU A 226 0.74 -10.79 -15.62
C LEU A 226 -0.03 -11.85 -16.42
N LYS A 227 -0.78 -12.69 -15.70
CA LYS A 227 -1.59 -13.78 -16.28
C LYS A 227 -3.08 -13.44 -16.27
N THR A 228 -3.52 -12.68 -15.28
CA THR A 228 -4.93 -12.30 -15.10
C THR A 228 -5.02 -10.82 -14.83
N LEU A 229 -5.71 -10.11 -15.73
CA LEU A 229 -6.09 -8.71 -15.58
C LEU A 229 -7.61 -8.62 -15.60
N GLN A 230 -8.20 -8.08 -14.55
CA GLN A 230 -9.65 -7.85 -14.45
C GLN A 230 -9.88 -6.39 -14.09
N ILE A 231 -10.57 -5.66 -14.97
CA ILE A 231 -10.94 -4.26 -14.75
C ILE A 231 -12.44 -4.14 -14.98
N ASN A 232 -13.22 -3.87 -13.94
CA ASN A 232 -14.67 -3.79 -13.99
C ASN A 232 -15.16 -2.54 -13.23
N ARG A 233 -16.13 -1.79 -13.78
CA ARG A 233 -16.73 -0.63 -13.08
C ARG A 233 -15.67 0.38 -12.59
N CYS A 234 -14.78 0.81 -13.48
CA CYS A 234 -13.67 1.73 -13.20
C CYS A 234 -13.67 2.88 -14.22
N ASP A 235 -14.70 3.71 -14.17
CA ASP A 235 -15.08 4.56 -15.30
C ASP A 235 -14.18 5.80 -15.49
N SER A 236 -13.41 6.17 -14.45
CA SER A 236 -12.53 7.34 -14.45
C SER A 236 -11.11 7.08 -14.94
N ILE A 237 -10.76 5.81 -15.22
CA ILE A 237 -9.39 5.44 -15.57
C ILE A 237 -8.98 6.11 -16.89
N GLN A 238 -7.87 6.84 -16.84
CA GLN A 238 -7.24 7.48 -17.99
C GLN A 238 -5.98 6.73 -18.41
N ASN A 239 -5.09 6.37 -17.47
CA ASN A 239 -3.81 5.72 -17.75
C ASN A 239 -3.40 4.77 -16.62
N LEU A 240 -3.48 3.46 -16.85
CA LEU A 240 -2.94 2.46 -15.91
C LEU A 240 -1.51 2.02 -16.23
N PHE A 241 -1.13 2.00 -17.51
CA PHE A 241 0.07 1.29 -17.96
C PHE A 241 1.09 2.17 -18.72
N CYS A 242 0.96 3.51 -18.64
CA CYS A 242 1.61 4.50 -19.50
C CYS A 242 2.81 4.01 -20.35
N GLU A 243 2.60 3.99 -21.66
CA GLU A 243 3.67 3.95 -22.67
C GLU A 243 4.10 5.36 -23.07
N ILE A 244 5.39 5.44 -23.37
CA ILE A 244 6.15 6.60 -23.86
C ILE A 244 5.54 7.07 -25.19
N ASN A 245 5.30 8.38 -25.33
CA ASN A 245 5.15 9.00 -26.66
C ASN A 245 6.41 8.70 -27.50
N LEU A 246 6.36 7.68 -28.36
CA LEU A 246 7.42 7.41 -29.34
C LEU A 246 7.37 8.35 -30.56
N PHE A 247 6.56 9.40 -30.54
CA PHE A 247 6.44 10.34 -31.64
C PHE A 247 7.01 11.72 -31.29
N ARG A 248 8.32 11.85 -31.51
CA ARG A 248 9.04 13.06 -31.98
C ARG A 248 10.27 12.54 -32.71
N ASP A 249 10.59 12.79 -33.96
CA ASP A 249 9.93 13.41 -35.12
C ASP A 249 10.59 12.74 -36.33
N ALA A 250 9.85 12.44 -37.39
CA ALA A 250 10.43 12.45 -38.74
C ALA A 250 10.01 13.79 -39.37
N PRO A 251 10.93 14.61 -39.91
CA PRO A 251 10.54 15.86 -40.53
C PRO A 251 9.83 15.54 -41.86
N GLY A 252 8.53 15.78 -41.93
CA GLY A 252 7.78 15.55 -43.17
C GLY A 252 6.29 15.93 -43.12
N ASN A 253 6.01 17.20 -43.44
CA ASN A 253 4.79 17.76 -44.04
C ASN A 253 3.39 17.36 -43.53
N SER A 254 2.74 18.38 -42.94
CA SER A 254 1.34 18.83 -43.14
C SER A 254 0.31 17.83 -43.69
N ASN A 255 -0.70 17.49 -42.87
CA ASN A 255 -2.08 17.96 -43.05
C ASN A 255 -2.99 17.35 -41.96
N GLY A 256 -3.91 18.16 -41.44
CA GLY A 256 -4.72 17.82 -40.27
C GLY A 256 -5.63 16.62 -40.46
N VAL A 257 -5.66 15.75 -39.45
CA VAL A 257 -6.74 14.80 -39.19
C VAL A 257 -6.95 14.76 -37.68
N GLY A 258 -8.20 14.97 -37.25
CA GLY A 258 -8.58 15.10 -35.85
C GLY A 258 -8.21 13.88 -35.00
N SER A 259 -7.86 14.14 -33.75
CA SER A 259 -7.61 13.10 -32.73
C SER A 259 -8.81 12.16 -32.60
N PRO A 260 -8.64 10.84 -32.60
CA PRO A 260 -9.73 9.93 -32.35
C PRO A 260 -10.15 10.01 -30.87
N SER A 261 -11.44 10.21 -30.63
CA SER A 261 -12.10 10.28 -29.32
C SER A 261 -12.24 8.93 -28.60
N HIS A 262 -11.41 7.94 -28.94
CA HIS A 262 -11.50 6.60 -28.39
C HIS A 262 -10.46 6.38 -27.30
N ARG A 263 -10.93 6.31 -26.05
CA ARG A 263 -10.14 5.89 -24.89
C ARG A 263 -9.93 4.38 -24.97
N THR A 264 -8.72 3.93 -25.23
CA THR A 264 -8.35 2.50 -25.21
C THR A 264 -7.62 2.17 -23.91
N LEU A 265 -8.01 1.07 -23.27
CA LEU A 265 -7.31 0.52 -22.09
C LEU A 265 -5.89 0.01 -22.43
N PHE A 266 -5.66 -0.28 -23.70
CA PHE A 266 -4.36 -0.68 -24.24
C PHE A 266 -4.00 0.29 -25.37
N LEU A 267 -2.85 0.94 -25.26
CA LEU A 267 -2.14 1.46 -26.42
C LEU A 267 -1.54 0.22 -27.10
N VAL A 268 -2.11 -0.16 -28.23
CA VAL A 268 -1.61 -1.31 -28.99
C VAL A 268 -0.45 -0.81 -29.85
N ASP A 269 0.77 -1.03 -29.39
CA ASP A 269 1.84 -1.38 -30.32
C ASP A 269 2.51 -2.68 -29.88
N LYS A 270 2.00 -3.77 -30.47
CA LYS A 270 2.56 -5.13 -30.51
C LYS A 270 2.69 -5.84 -29.16
N VAL A 271 1.55 -6.30 -28.66
CA VAL A 271 1.51 -7.56 -27.88
C VAL A 271 1.91 -8.68 -28.84
N TRP A 272 3.16 -9.12 -28.78
CA TRP A 272 3.54 -10.41 -29.34
C TRP A 272 3.00 -11.49 -28.40
N ILE A 273 1.83 -12.03 -28.73
CA ILE A 273 1.40 -13.33 -28.23
C ILE A 273 2.25 -14.35 -29.01
N PHE A 274 3.31 -14.85 -28.41
CA PHE A 274 3.94 -16.07 -28.92
C PHE A 274 3.07 -17.26 -28.49
N PHE A 275 2.62 -18.03 -29.48
CA PHE A 275 1.91 -19.30 -29.34
C PHE A 275 2.73 -20.34 -28.56
#